data_AF-A0A7S2V2R5-F1
#
_entry.id   AF-A0A7S2V2R5-F1
#
_cell.length_a   1.000
_cell.length_b   1.000
_cell.length_c   1.000
_cell.angle_alpha   90.00
_cell.angle_beta   90.00
_cell.angle_gamma   90.00
#
_symmetry.space_group_name_H-M   'P 1'
#
loop_
_entity.id
_entity.type
_entity.pdbx_description
1 polymer ?
#
loop_
_entity_poly.entity_id
_entity_poly.type
_entity_poly.pdbx_seq_one_letter_code
_entity_poly.pdbx_strand_id
1 'polypeptide(L)'
;NPELLDWKDGLSPNDVMACAQKQQDMPVQIAPTIFLSDARNAHDIAKLKLRGVTHVLNVAGVSAQGDSIAYENAGIAFCMIEAEDEEGYPILAKHLEQALLFIQKAEENE
;
A
#
# COMPACT_ATOMS: atom_id res chain seq x y z
N ASN A 1 23.23 17.77 -11.31
CA ASN A 1 23.11 17.51 -9.86
C ASN A 1 22.08 16.40 -9.72
N PRO A 2 22.50 15.13 -9.59
CA PRO A 2 21.62 13.97 -9.70
C PRO A 2 20.62 13.81 -8.55
N GLU A 3 20.58 14.73 -7.59
CA GLU A 3 19.68 14.68 -6.44
C GLU A 3 18.45 15.60 -6.54
N LEU A 4 18.26 16.32 -7.65
CA LEU A 4 17.00 16.99 -7.87
C LEU A 4 15.99 15.96 -8.37
N LEU A 5 15.20 15.40 -7.45
CA LEU A 5 14.06 14.58 -7.80
C LEU A 5 13.14 15.40 -8.72
N ASP A 6 12.90 14.91 -9.95
CA ASP A 6 12.19 15.63 -11.02
C ASP A 6 10.83 16.22 -10.59
N TRP A 7 10.17 15.63 -9.59
CA TRP A 7 8.90 16.13 -9.07
C TRP A 7 8.99 17.51 -8.40
N LYS A 8 10.18 17.93 -7.99
CA LYS A 8 10.43 19.25 -7.37
C LYS A 8 10.73 20.33 -8.40
N ASP A 9 10.93 19.97 -9.67
CA ASP A 9 11.36 20.93 -10.69
C ASP A 9 10.28 22.00 -10.93
N GLY A 10 10.70 23.27 -11.00
CA GLY A 10 9.81 24.42 -11.14
C GLY A 10 8.92 24.76 -9.94
N LEU A 11 9.02 24.06 -8.80
CA LEU A 11 8.22 24.32 -7.60
C LEU A 11 8.92 25.27 -6.61
N SER A 12 8.14 26.14 -5.95
CA SER A 12 8.67 26.94 -4.84
C SER A 12 8.91 26.06 -3.60
N PRO A 13 9.76 26.47 -2.63
CA PRO A 13 9.95 25.72 -1.39
C PRO A 13 8.64 25.44 -0.63
N ASN A 14 7.69 26.38 -0.66
CA ASN A 14 6.38 26.20 -0.03
C ASN A 14 5.54 25.13 -0.75
N ASP A 15 5.57 25.10 -2.09
CA ASP A 15 4.86 24.10 -2.88
C ASP A 15 5.47 22.70 -2.65
N VAL A 16 6.81 22.62 -2.57
CA VAL A 16 7.51 21.37 -2.22
C VAL A 16 7.08 20.88 -0.84
N MET A 17 6.99 21.76 0.16
CA MET A 17 6.54 21.39 1.51
C MET A 17 5.08 20.93 1.54
N ALA A 18 4.19 21.62 0.82
CA ALA A 18 2.78 21.25 0.73
C ALA A 18 2.59 19.90 0.02
N CYS A 19 3.33 19.65 -1.07
CA CYS A 19 3.35 18.36 -1.75
C CYS A 19 3.89 17.25 -0.84
N ALA A 20 5.00 17.50 -0.13
CA ALA A 20 5.55 16.54 0.82
C ALA A 20 4.56 16.18 1.95
N GLN A 21 3.83 17.16 2.48
CA GLN A 21 2.78 16.92 3.47
C GLN A 21 1.62 16.09 2.92
N LYS A 22 1.17 16.37 1.68
CA LYS A 22 0.14 15.53 1.03
C LYS A 22 0.63 14.10 0.80
N GLN A 23 1.89 13.93 0.43
CA GLN A 23 2.50 12.61 0.24
C GLN A 23 2.62 11.79 1.53
N GLN A 24 2.51 12.42 2.70
CA GLN A 24 2.47 11.72 3.99
C GLN A 24 1.08 11.15 4.33
N ASP A 25 0.02 11.54 3.60
CA ASP A 25 -1.33 11.03 3.85
C ASP A 25 -1.57 9.67 3.18
N MET A 26 -1.04 8.63 3.82
CA MET A 26 -1.21 7.23 3.43
C MET A 26 -2.46 6.59 4.06
N PRO A 27 -3.12 5.59 3.44
CA PRO A 27 -2.77 5.03 2.14
C PRO A 27 -3.28 5.93 1.01
N VAL A 28 -2.51 6.01 -0.08
CA VAL A 28 -2.80 6.87 -1.24
C VAL A 28 -3.60 6.06 -2.26
N GLN A 29 -4.70 6.64 -2.76
CA GLN A 29 -5.50 6.02 -3.81
C GLN A 29 -4.76 6.14 -5.16
N ILE A 30 -4.48 5.01 -5.80
CA ILE A 30 -3.79 4.94 -7.11
C ILE A 30 -4.71 4.46 -8.24
N ALA A 31 -5.83 3.84 -7.89
CA ALA A 31 -6.92 3.47 -8.79
C ALA A 31 -8.25 3.54 -8.02
N PRO A 32 -9.43 3.46 -8.67
CA PRO A 32 -10.74 3.63 -8.00
C PRO A 32 -10.91 2.83 -6.70
N THR A 33 -10.43 1.59 -6.68
CA THR A 33 -10.57 0.66 -5.54
C THR A 33 -9.22 0.27 -4.92
N ILE A 34 -8.10 0.83 -5.42
CA ILE A 34 -6.75 0.42 -5.03
C ILE A 34 -6.04 1.55 -4.31
N PHE A 35 -5.52 1.22 -3.13
CA PHE A 35 -4.67 2.08 -2.33
C PHE A 35 -3.27 1.48 -2.19
N LEU A 36 -2.25 2.34 -2.17
CA LEU A 36 -0.85 1.99 -1.87
C LEU A 36 -0.43 2.63 -0.54
N SER A 37 0.31 1.89 0.29
CA SER A 37 0.66 2.30 1.65
C SER A 37 2.06 1.86 2.05
N ASP A 38 2.61 2.51 3.08
CA ASP A 38 3.68 1.96 3.90
C ASP A 38 3.13 0.97 4.96
N ALA A 39 4.02 0.19 5.58
CA ALA A 39 3.65 -0.79 6.60
C ALA A 39 2.96 -0.15 7.82
N ARG A 40 3.48 0.99 8.29
CA ARG A 40 2.95 1.71 9.45
C ARG A 40 1.47 2.10 9.26
N ASN A 41 1.12 2.69 8.13
CA ASN A 41 -0.26 3.10 7.85
C ASN A 41 -1.13 1.90 7.45
N ALA A 42 -0.55 0.84 6.89
CA ALA A 42 -1.27 -0.40 6.63
C ALA A 42 -1.75 -1.09 7.92
N HIS A 43 -1.15 -0.78 9.08
CA HIS A 43 -1.58 -1.30 10.39
C HIS A 43 -2.54 -0.34 11.14
N ASP A 44 -2.80 0.86 10.63
CA ASP A 44 -3.75 1.79 11.23
C ASP A 44 -5.19 1.43 10.84
N ILE A 45 -5.77 0.47 11.58
CA ILE A 45 -7.12 -0.04 11.34
C ILE A 45 -8.18 1.07 11.27
N ALA A 46 -8.04 2.11 12.11
CA ALA A 46 -8.99 3.22 12.11
C ALA A 46 -8.92 3.99 10.78
N LYS A 47 -7.70 4.24 10.30
CA LYS A 47 -7.48 4.91 9.01
C LYS A 47 -7.94 4.06 7.83
N LEU A 48 -7.69 2.75 7.84
CA LEU A 48 -8.19 1.83 6.82
C LEU A 48 -9.73 1.85 6.73
N LYS A 49 -10.41 1.74 7.89
CA LYS A 49 -11.87 1.83 7.96
C LYS A 49 -12.40 3.16 7.46
N LEU A 50 -11.76 4.27 7.82
CA LEU A 50 -12.14 5.60 7.35
C LEU A 50 -12.04 5.72 5.81
N ARG A 51 -11.10 5.00 5.20
CA ARG A 51 -10.92 4.94 3.74
C ARG A 51 -11.79 3.88 3.05
N GLY A 52 -12.60 3.13 3.80
CA GLY A 52 -13.43 2.05 3.26
C GLY A 52 -12.64 0.81 2.82
N VAL A 53 -11.41 0.63 3.32
CA VAL A 53 -10.58 -0.53 2.97
C VAL A 53 -11.17 -1.79 3.59
N THR A 54 -11.46 -2.78 2.74
CA THR A 54 -12.00 -4.10 3.13
C THR A 54 -10.95 -5.21 3.03
N HIS A 55 -9.89 -5.01 2.25
CA HIS A 55 -8.86 -6.00 1.98
C HIS A 55 -7.46 -5.38 2.09
N VAL A 56 -6.52 -6.10 2.73
CA VAL A 56 -5.11 -5.70 2.84
C VAL A 56 -4.23 -6.81 2.26
N LEU A 57 -3.46 -6.45 1.23
CA LEU A 57 -2.46 -7.31 0.61
C LEU A 57 -1.06 -6.84 1.03
N ASN A 58 -0.39 -7.59 1.90
CA ASN A 58 1.00 -7.33 2.29
C ASN A 58 1.95 -8.11 1.37
N VAL A 59 2.87 -7.41 0.69
CA VAL A 59 3.89 -7.99 -0.18
C VAL A 59 5.32 -7.89 0.37
N ALA A 60 5.50 -7.44 1.61
CA ALA A 60 6.81 -7.31 2.26
C ALA A 60 7.14 -8.45 3.24
N GLY A 61 6.36 -9.54 3.19
CA GLY A 61 6.54 -10.73 4.02
C GLY A 61 6.42 -10.46 5.53
N VAL A 62 7.07 -11.33 6.32
CA VAL A 62 6.98 -11.37 7.80
C VAL A 62 7.50 -10.09 8.46
N SER A 63 8.46 -9.42 7.81
CA SER A 63 9.09 -8.21 8.33
C SER A 63 8.11 -7.04 8.54
N ALA A 64 7.01 -7.03 7.78
CA ALA A 64 5.94 -6.05 7.84
C ALA A 64 4.59 -6.71 8.23
N GLN A 65 4.64 -7.86 8.91
CA GLN A 65 3.44 -8.57 9.31
C GLN A 65 2.67 -7.76 10.36
N GLY A 66 1.44 -7.40 10.03
CA GLY A 66 0.51 -6.78 10.97
C GLY A 66 -0.14 -7.80 11.89
N ASP A 67 -0.93 -7.30 12.84
CA ASP A 67 -1.74 -8.13 13.70
C ASP A 67 -2.94 -8.69 12.91
N SER A 68 -2.83 -9.96 12.50
CA SER A 68 -3.90 -10.66 11.77
C SER A 68 -5.22 -10.70 12.52
N ILE A 69 -5.18 -10.76 13.86
CA ILE A 69 -6.37 -10.78 14.71
C ILE A 69 -7.04 -9.40 14.70
N ALA A 70 -6.24 -8.32 14.67
CA ALA A 70 -6.78 -6.97 14.56
C ALA A 70 -7.52 -6.73 13.24
N TYR A 71 -6.99 -7.24 12.12
CA TYR A 71 -7.67 -7.19 10.81
C TYR A 71 -8.97 -8.01 10.80
N GLU A 72 -8.93 -9.24 11.32
CA GLU A 72 -10.11 -10.10 11.39
C GLU A 72 -11.23 -9.46 12.23
N ASN A 73 -10.90 -8.96 13.42
CA ASN A 73 -11.85 -8.24 14.28
C ASN A 73 -12.38 -6.95 13.63
N ALA A 74 -11.63 -6.39 12.69
CA ALA A 74 -12.01 -5.22 11.93
C ALA A 74 -12.92 -5.53 10.73
N GLY A 75 -13.09 -6.82 10.38
CA GLY A 75 -13.76 -7.25 9.16
C GLY A 75 -12.92 -7.00 7.90
N ILE A 76 -11.59 -6.92 8.04
CA ILE A 76 -10.65 -6.68 6.96
C ILE A 76 -10.02 -8.03 6.57
N ALA A 77 -10.21 -8.45 5.33
CA ALA A 77 -9.56 -9.63 4.79
C ALA A 77 -8.06 -9.34 4.59
N PHE A 78 -7.21 -10.25 5.03
CA PHE A 78 -5.76 -10.09 4.98
C PHE A 78 -5.11 -11.20 4.16
N CYS A 79 -4.21 -10.82 3.25
CA CYS A 79 -3.34 -11.75 2.52
C CYS A 79 -1.89 -11.29 2.63
N MET A 80 -0.99 -12.23 2.89
CA MET A 80 0.45 -11.99 2.90
C MET A 80 1.11 -12.78 1.79
N ILE A 81 1.93 -12.10 1.02
CA ILE A 81 2.84 -12.66 0.02
C ILE A 81 4.26 -12.38 0.52
N GLU A 82 5.04 -13.44 0.65
CA GLU A 82 6.46 -13.33 0.99
C GLU A 82 7.25 -13.04 -0.28
N ALA A 83 7.45 -11.75 -0.55
CA ALA A 83 8.32 -11.26 -1.62
C ALA A 83 9.54 -10.53 -1.04
N GLU A 84 10.59 -10.45 -1.84
CA GLU A 84 11.85 -9.80 -1.50
C GLU A 84 12.02 -8.54 -2.35
N ASP A 85 12.46 -7.45 -1.74
CA ASP A 85 12.79 -6.19 -2.42
C ASP A 85 14.26 -6.20 -2.88
N GLU A 86 14.59 -7.19 -3.70
CA GLU A 86 15.95 -7.44 -4.19
C GLU A 86 15.96 -7.48 -5.72
N GLU A 87 17.03 -6.97 -6.32
CA GLU A 87 17.19 -7.00 -7.78
C GLU A 87 17.20 -8.45 -8.29
N GLY A 88 16.41 -8.72 -9.33
CA GLY A 88 16.31 -10.05 -9.93
C GLY A 88 15.30 -10.99 -9.23
N TYR A 89 14.66 -10.59 -8.14
CA TYR A 89 13.57 -11.37 -7.56
C TYR A 89 12.39 -11.48 -8.56
N PRO A 90 11.95 -12.69 -8.95
CA PRO A 90 10.95 -12.87 -10.00
C PRO A 90 9.52 -12.69 -9.48
N ILE A 91 9.20 -11.50 -8.96
CA ILE A 91 7.92 -11.20 -8.29
C ILE A 91 6.70 -11.50 -9.16
N LEU A 92 6.77 -11.17 -10.45
CA LEU A 92 5.65 -11.37 -11.37
C LEU A 92 5.40 -12.87 -11.60
N ALA A 93 6.45 -13.65 -11.87
CA ALA A 93 6.32 -15.07 -12.15
C ALA A 93 5.89 -15.88 -10.91
N LYS A 94 6.24 -15.41 -9.70
CA LYS A 94 5.89 -16.09 -8.45
C LYS A 94 4.50 -15.72 -7.95
N HIS A 95 4.13 -14.44 -8.03
CA HIS A 95 3.08 -13.90 -7.15
C HIS A 95 1.96 -13.14 -7.87
N LEU A 96 2.10 -12.85 -9.16
CA LEU A 96 1.12 -12.05 -9.89
C LEU A 96 -0.28 -12.68 -9.85
N GLU A 97 -0.37 -13.99 -10.10
CA GLU A 97 -1.65 -14.71 -10.08
C GLU A 97 -2.32 -14.65 -8.70
N GLN A 98 -1.55 -14.89 -7.62
CA GLN A 98 -2.07 -14.84 -6.25
C GLN A 98 -2.58 -13.43 -5.90
N ALA A 99 -1.82 -12.39 -6.25
CA ALA A 99 -2.21 -11.00 -6.00
C ALA A 99 -3.48 -10.63 -6.78
N LEU A 100 -3.57 -11.01 -8.05
CA LEU A 100 -4.74 -10.75 -8.90
C LEU A 100 -5.99 -11.42 -8.35
N LEU A 101 -5.91 -12.69 -7.95
CA LEU A 101 -7.05 -13.41 -7.36
C LEU A 101 -7.53 -12.76 -6.06
N PHE A 102 -6.63 -12.20 -5.26
CA PHE A 102 -7.00 -11.50 -4.03
C PHE A 102 -7.68 -10.15 -4.32
N ILE A 103 -7.17 -9.39 -5.30
CA ILE A 103 -7.76 -8.13 -5.72
C ILE A 103 -9.15 -8.34 -6.32
N GLN A 104 -9.32 -9.34 -7.20
CA GLN A 104 -10.62 -9.67 -7.80
C GLN A 104 -11.68 -9.99 -6.75
N LYS A 105 -11.32 -10.76 -5.70
CA LYS A 105 -12.23 -11.03 -4.58
C LYS A 105 -12.62 -9.76 -3.81
N ALA A 106 -11.74 -8.77 -3.73
CA ALA A 106 -12.07 -7.50 -3.10
C ALA A 106 -13.10 -6.72 -3.92
N GLU A 107 -12.97 -6.74 -5.25
CA GLU A 107 -13.89 -6.06 -6.18
C GLU A 107 -15.26 -6.73 -6.26
N GLU A 108 -15.36 -8.05 -6.09
CA GLU A 108 -16.64 -8.79 -6.05
C GLU A 108 -17.48 -8.48 -4.80
N ASN A 109 -16.90 -7.84 -3.77
CA ASN A 109 -17.59 -7.48 -2.53
C ASN A 109 -18.13 -6.03 -2.51
N GLU A 110 -18.05 -5.30 -3.63
CA GLU A 110 -18.74 -4.01 -3.85
C GLU A 110 -20.19 -4.20 -4.33
#